data_AF-A0A6V7I488-F1
#
_entry.id   AF-A0A6V7I488-F1
#
_cell.length_a   1.000
_cell.length_b   1.000
_cell.length_c   1.000
_cell.angle_alpha   90.00
_cell.angle_beta   90.00
_cell.angle_gamma   90.00
#
_symmetry.space_group_name_H-M   'P 1'
#
loop_
_entity.id
_entity.type
_entity.pdbx_description
1 polymer ?
#
loop_
_entity_poly.entity_id
_entity_poly.type
_entity_poly.pdbx_seq_one_letter_code
_entity_poly.pdbx_strand_id
1 'polypeptide(L)' 'MACLNTLKQEIKTLESVFPKSHEIFQIISASVDELNCRFVSKNGKKYEIHANIT' A
#
# COMPACT_ATOMS: atom_id res chain seq x y z
N MET A 1 -1.09 -9.35 -22.99
CA MET A 1 -0.39 -8.98 -21.74
C MET A 1 -1.37 -9.11 -20.57
N ALA A 2 -1.42 -10.28 -19.93
CA ALA A 2 -2.37 -10.54 -18.83
C ALA A 2 -1.88 -9.98 -17.49
N CYS A 3 -0.57 -9.93 -17.27
CA CYS A 3 0.03 -9.68 -15.96
C CYS A 3 -0.16 -8.23 -15.46
N LEU A 4 -0.06 -7.23 -16.34
CA LEU A 4 -0.12 -5.82 -15.97
C LEU A 4 -1.56 -5.38 -15.56
N ASN A 5 -2.58 -5.99 -16.18
CA ASN A 5 -3.97 -5.69 -15.84
C ASN A 5 -4.36 -6.34 -14.50
N THR A 6 -3.85 -7.55 -14.23
CA THR A 6 -4.00 -8.22 -12.94
C THR A 6 -3.30 -7.43 -11.83
N LEU A 7 -2.05 -7.01 -12.02
CA LEU A 7 -1.32 -6.16 -11.07
C LEU A 7 -2.08 -4.88 -10.72
N LYS A 8 -2.62 -4.18 -11.73
CA LYS A 8 -3.45 -2.99 -11.50
C LYS A 8 -4.71 -3.29 -10.68
N GLN A 9 -5.32 -4.46 -10.85
CA GLN A 9 -6.47 -4.85 -10.03
C GLN A 9 -6.05 -5.16 -8.59
N GLU A 10 -4.97 -5.90 -8.39
CA GLU A 10 -4.45 -6.22 -7.05
C GLU A 10 -4.05 -4.96 -6.27
N ILE A 11 -3.44 -3.98 -6.94
CA ILE A 11 -3.09 -2.67 -6.36
C ILE A 11 -4.34 -1.94 -5.86
N LYS A 12 -5.40 -1.88 -6.68
CA LYS A 12 -6.66 -1.26 -6.27
C LYS A 12 -7.31 -2.00 -5.10
N THR A 13 -7.19 -3.33 -5.08
CA THR A 13 -7.67 -4.14 -3.96
C THR A 13 -6.90 -3.81 -2.69
N LEU A 14 -5.56 -3.74 -2.75
CA LEU A 14 -4.72 -3.35 -1.62
C LEU A 14 -5.13 -1.98 -1.06
N GLU A 15 -5.27 -0.96 -1.92
CA GLU A 15 -5.70 0.38 -1.50
C GLU A 15 -7.10 0.39 -0.85
N SER A 16 -8.00 -0.49 -1.31
CA SER A 16 -9.35 -0.61 -0.76
C SER A 16 -9.38 -1.35 0.60
N VAL A 17 -8.51 -2.34 0.79
CA VAL A 17 -8.42 -3.12 2.05
C VAL A 17 -7.71 -2.31 3.13
N PHE A 18 -6.71 -1.51 2.77
CA PHE A 18 -5.88 -0.74 3.72
C PHE A 18 -5.99 0.77 3.45
N PRO A 19 -7.12 1.41 3.79
CA PRO A 19 -7.31 2.82 3.57
C PRO A 19 -6.34 3.68 4.39
N LYS A 20 -6.15 4.92 3.96
CA LYS A 20 -5.27 5.90 4.64
C LYS A 20 -5.68 6.23 6.09
N SER A 21 -6.91 5.90 6.47
CA SER A 21 -7.44 6.09 7.82
C SER A 21 -7.29 4.86 8.71
N HIS A 22 -6.75 3.75 8.19
CA HIS A 22 -6.61 2.52 8.95
C HIS A 22 -5.67 2.71 10.15
N GLU A 23 -6.01 2.11 11.28
CA GLU A 23 -5.40 2.43 12.59
C GLU A 23 -3.99 1.87 12.75
N ILE A 24 -3.67 0.78 12.04
CA ILE A 24 -2.38 0.06 12.14
C ILE A 24 -1.56 0.12 10.84
N PHE A 25 -2.18 -0.09 9.68
CA PHE A 25 -1.48 -0.14 8.39
C PHE A 25 -2.24 0.62 7.31
N GLN A 26 -1.62 1.66 6.77
CA GLN A 26 -2.22 2.60 5.83
C GLN A 26 -1.46 2.53 4.50
N ILE A 27 -2.15 2.31 3.39
CA ILE A 27 -1.53 2.47 2.07
C ILE A 27 -1.67 3.93 1.64
N ILE A 28 -0.52 4.60 1.46
CA ILE A 28 -0.46 6.01 1.09
C ILE A 28 -0.54 6.17 -0.42
N SER A 29 0.19 5.33 -1.15
CA SER A 29 0.08 5.16 -2.59
C SER A 29 0.54 3.76 -2.99
N ALA A 30 -0.07 3.20 -4.02
CA ALA A 30 0.35 1.95 -4.62
C ALA A 30 0.30 2.07 -6.15
N SER A 31 1.37 1.64 -6.82
CA SER A 31 1.49 1.57 -8.27
C SER A 31 2.15 0.24 -8.66
N VAL A 32 2.34 0.03 -9.95
CA VAL A 32 2.86 -1.24 -10.50
C VAL A 32 4.34 -1.44 -10.16
N ASP A 33 5.04 -0.35 -9.88
CA ASP A 33 6.47 -0.25 -9.63
C ASP A 33 6.82 0.13 -8.18
N GLU A 34 5.92 0.78 -7.45
CA GLU A 34 6.17 1.20 -6.07
C GLU A 34 4.96 1.04 -5.15
N LEU A 35 5.25 0.77 -3.88
CA LEU A 35 4.27 0.71 -2.80
C LEU A 35 4.76 1.55 -1.62
N ASN A 36 4.00 2.60 -1.31
CA ASN A 36 4.22 3.47 -0.17
C ASN A 36 3.17 3.16 0.89
N CYS A 37 3.60 2.58 2.00
CA CYS A 37 2.73 2.26 3.11
C CYS A 37 3.24 2.87 4.41
N ARG A 38 2.33 3.09 5.34
CA ARG A 38 2.60 3.69 6.64
C ARG A 38 2.08 2.76 7.72
N PHE A 39 2.97 2.33 8.58
CA PHE A 39 2.64 1.57 9.77
C PHE A 39 2.50 2.52 10.96
N VAL A 40 1.38 2.44 11.67
CA VAL A 40 1.12 3.20 12.88
C VAL A 40 1.24 2.25 14.06
N SER A 41 2.28 2.44 14.86
CA SER A 41 2.49 1.66 16.07
C SER A 41 1.49 2.07 17.15
N LYS A 42 1.22 1.16 18.10
CA LYS A 42 0.32 1.40 19.25
C LYS A 42 0.68 2.65 20.07
N ASN A 43 1.94 3.08 20.01
CA ASN A 43 2.41 4.30 20.69
C ASN A 43 2.21 5.58 19.84
N GLY A 44 1.46 5.52 18.74
CA GLY A 44 1.22 6.64 17.82
C GLY A 44 2.37 6.95 16.87
N LYS A 45 3.51 6.25 16.99
CA LYS A 45 4.67 6.43 16.12
C LYS A 45 4.38 5.88 14.73
N LYS A 46 4.59 6.72 13.72
CA LYS A 46 4.36 6.41 12.30
C LYS A 46 5.67 6.01 11.66
N TYR A 47 5.66 4.93 10.91
CA TYR A 47 6.78 4.44 10.11
C TYR A 47 6.35 4.44 8.66
N GLU A 48 7.01 5.26 7.85
CA GLU A 48 6.80 5.27 6.40
C GLU A 48 7.76 4.28 5.75
N ILE A 49 7.20 3.44 4.89
CA ILE A 49 7.88 2.35 4.22
C ILE A 49 7.67 2.56 2.73
N HIS A 50 8.79 2.64 2.02
CA HIS A 50 8.84 2.76 0.58
C HIS A 50 9.39 1.46 0.02
N ALA A 51 8.56 0.73 -0.74
CA ALA A 51 8.94 -0.52 -1.37
C ALA A 51 8.89 -0.36 -2.89
N ASN A 52 9.85 -0.95 -3.58
CA ASN A 52 9.87 -1.03 -5.04
C ASN A 52 9.46 -2.46 -5.45
N ILE A 53 8.61 -2.56 -6.47
CA ILE A 53 8.08 -3.83 -7.00
C ILE A 53 8.86 -4.13 -8.28
N THR A 54 9.69 -5.17 -8.24
CA THR A 54 10.49 -5.68 -9.36
C THR A 54 9.98 -7.05 -9.82
#